data_AF-A0A7Y7M1W3-F1
#
_entry.id   AF-A0A7Y7M1W3-F1
#
_cell.length_a   1.000
_cell.length_b   1.000
_cell.length_c   1.000
_cell.angle_alpha   90.00
_cell.angle_beta   90.00
_cell.angle_gamma   90.00
#
_symmetry.space_group_name_H-M   'P 1'
#
loop_
_entity.id
_entity.type
_entity.pdbx_description
1 polymer ?
#
loop_
_entity_poly.entity_id
_entity_poly.type
_entity_poly.pdbx_seq_one_letter_code
_entity_poly.pdbx_strand_id
1 'polypeptide(L)'
;MAPLASCGLVGVAGILGGLAHISWSVWLLAGFTIACTAAAWVLRRIAYRKATPLRETKGPVWLNWIVMVASLAIAAKVITGRLLPAMGGPDSFGQVFDNIFHLNAIKYILETGNASTLNLGNLASGGHGVSLYPSVWHSIAALVAQLASVNVFVAENTLTVAVAALLWPFACICLVRGILGPRVLPTVVAGILSAGFWIFPYQLLQWGPLFPNTLSYSILPLALLVVAGLCGRLREPVADTFTLSMMLLVGIAALFLTQPNGFSALLAFSVPILAGSWLRVFAAGIRARKGTRYALFTVLWGLAAIVALLVIWTALVLGFDTWKPSRSLPTAVKDVLTGGLLGGRFTWLASLLAAAGLLVILAKRRGWWMIGSMAVAGGLYVVAAYLPTGPVRQFLIGSWYQDPYRLAGLVPLFTIVLACVGVDGAASALTAAIRWLAARTSHRFQEALVHPATTVRAAGGLLALVVVASVLVPLSMQANHKGLDEVSAKIRTSWSWTPGWVVSADEYKLMQRLDKDVPADAVIGVDPFNGGSLAYAVSGRKVSQYHLTPAPSASVSLVAKDLATAAPGSATCRAAAKANIRYVLDFGSFYMLQFPQARMYPSFVNIKDSSTLKLVDQQGAAKLYKVVGC
;
A
#
# COMPACT_ATOMS: atom_id res chain seq x y z
N MET A 1 6.10 -9.93 -12.33
CA MET A 1 4.85 -9.14 -12.49
C MET A 1 3.62 -9.83 -11.90
N ALA A 2 3.69 -11.10 -11.47
CA ALA A 2 2.55 -11.83 -10.90
C ALA A 2 1.78 -11.06 -9.81
N PRO A 3 2.42 -10.41 -8.81
CA PRO A 3 1.65 -9.68 -7.78
C PRO A 3 0.78 -8.54 -8.33
N LEU A 4 1.28 -7.82 -9.34
CA LEU A 4 0.52 -6.76 -10.02
C LEU A 4 -0.69 -7.35 -10.73
N ALA A 5 -0.50 -8.48 -11.43
CA ALA A 5 -1.59 -9.18 -12.11
C ALA A 5 -2.62 -9.74 -11.12
N SER A 6 -2.17 -10.35 -10.02
CA SER A 6 -3.03 -10.89 -8.97
C SER A 6 -3.93 -9.83 -8.37
N CYS A 7 -3.40 -8.64 -8.04
CA CYS A 7 -4.23 -7.56 -7.49
C CYS A 7 -5.30 -7.07 -8.48
N GLY A 8 -4.94 -6.97 -9.78
CA GLY A 8 -5.89 -6.60 -10.83
C GLY A 8 -6.98 -7.66 -11.02
N LEU A 9 -6.59 -8.94 -11.06
CA LEU A 9 -7.52 -10.06 -11.20
C LEU A 9 -8.44 -10.19 -9.98
N VAL A 10 -7.92 -10.02 -8.75
CA VAL A 10 -8.73 -10.04 -7.53
C VAL A 10 -9.79 -8.95 -7.55
N GLY A 11 -9.41 -7.73 -7.89
CA GLY A 11 -10.36 -6.61 -7.93
C GLY A 11 -11.46 -6.81 -8.97
N VAL A 12 -11.10 -7.21 -10.19
CA VAL A 12 -12.08 -7.43 -11.27
C VAL A 12 -12.95 -8.66 -10.98
N ALA A 13 -12.37 -9.75 -10.47
CA ALA A 13 -13.13 -10.94 -10.06
C ALA A 13 -14.13 -10.61 -8.94
N GLY A 14 -13.76 -9.75 -7.98
CA GLY A 14 -14.66 -9.31 -6.92
C GLY A 14 -15.87 -8.55 -7.46
N ILE A 15 -15.65 -7.66 -8.44
CA ILE A 15 -16.73 -6.92 -9.11
C ILE A 15 -17.63 -7.88 -9.90
N LEU A 16 -17.05 -8.73 -10.75
CA LEU A 16 -17.81 -9.65 -11.60
C LEU A 16 -18.55 -10.70 -10.79
N GLY A 17 -17.94 -11.21 -9.71
CA GLY A 17 -18.58 -12.11 -8.76
C GLY A 17 -19.78 -11.45 -8.08
N GLY A 18 -19.61 -10.21 -7.61
CA GLY A 18 -20.72 -9.43 -7.03
C GLY A 18 -21.87 -9.19 -8.01
N LEU A 19 -21.58 -8.84 -9.27
CA LEU A 19 -22.58 -8.63 -10.31
C LEU A 19 -23.28 -9.94 -10.75
N ALA A 20 -22.54 -11.04 -10.78
CA ALA A 20 -23.08 -12.36 -11.15
C ALA A 20 -23.69 -13.11 -9.95
N HIS A 21 -23.71 -12.50 -8.75
CA HIS A 21 -24.12 -13.14 -7.49
C HIS A 21 -23.39 -14.45 -7.18
N ILE A 22 -22.11 -14.55 -7.58
CA ILE A 22 -21.23 -15.69 -7.26
C ILE A 22 -20.43 -15.34 -6.01
N SER A 23 -20.55 -16.17 -4.97
CA SER A 23 -19.84 -15.98 -3.71
C SER A 23 -18.32 -15.96 -3.89
N TRP A 24 -17.68 -14.97 -3.25
CA TRP A 24 -16.23 -14.80 -3.22
C TRP A 24 -15.54 -16.01 -2.60
N SER A 25 -14.70 -16.66 -3.41
CA SER A 25 -13.94 -17.83 -3.02
C SER A 25 -12.70 -17.99 -3.88
N VAL A 26 -11.79 -18.86 -3.46
CA VAL A 26 -10.61 -19.22 -4.25
C VAL A 26 -10.97 -19.77 -5.63
N TRP A 27 -12.13 -20.44 -5.75
CA TRP A 27 -12.59 -21.04 -7.00
C TRP A 27 -13.04 -20.01 -8.03
N LEU A 28 -13.76 -18.97 -7.60
CA LEU A 28 -14.10 -17.84 -8.45
C LEU A 28 -12.83 -17.16 -8.97
N LEU A 29 -11.87 -16.90 -8.09
CA LEU A 29 -10.60 -16.27 -8.47
C LEU A 29 -9.78 -17.17 -9.42
N ALA A 30 -9.70 -18.47 -9.16
CA ALA A 30 -8.99 -19.43 -9.99
C ALA A 30 -9.63 -19.53 -11.38
N GLY A 31 -10.95 -19.69 -11.47
CA GLY A 31 -11.69 -19.72 -12.73
C GLY A 31 -11.50 -18.43 -13.54
N PHE A 32 -11.60 -17.28 -12.89
CA PHE A 32 -11.35 -15.99 -13.53
C PHE A 32 -9.91 -15.84 -14.03
N THR A 33 -8.94 -16.27 -13.22
CA THR A 33 -7.51 -16.26 -13.59
C THR A 33 -7.26 -17.15 -14.81
N ILE A 34 -7.85 -18.35 -14.86
CA ILE A 34 -7.74 -19.26 -16.00
C ILE A 34 -8.35 -18.61 -17.25
N ALA A 35 -9.55 -18.03 -17.14
CA ALA A 35 -10.24 -17.37 -18.24
C ALA A 35 -9.43 -16.19 -18.81
N CYS A 36 -8.94 -15.28 -17.95
CA CYS A 36 -8.09 -14.17 -18.38
C CYS A 36 -6.77 -14.65 -18.98
N THR A 37 -6.16 -15.70 -18.43
CA THR A 37 -4.93 -16.28 -18.98
C THR A 37 -5.16 -16.87 -20.37
N ALA A 38 -6.25 -17.63 -20.55
CA ALA A 38 -6.64 -18.19 -21.83
C ALA A 38 -6.95 -17.09 -22.85
N ALA A 39 -7.69 -16.04 -22.47
CA ALA A 39 -7.97 -14.89 -23.32
C ALA A 39 -6.68 -14.17 -23.75
N ALA A 40 -5.77 -13.90 -22.81
CA ALA A 40 -4.47 -13.30 -23.11
C ALA A 40 -3.64 -14.16 -24.07
N TRP A 41 -3.68 -15.49 -23.91
CA TRP A 41 -3.02 -16.43 -24.81
C TRP A 41 -3.63 -16.40 -26.22
N VAL A 42 -4.95 -16.44 -26.35
CA VAL A 42 -5.65 -16.34 -27.66
C VAL A 42 -5.35 -15.00 -28.33
N LEU A 43 -5.49 -13.88 -27.60
CA LEU A 43 -5.21 -12.55 -28.12
C LEU A 43 -3.76 -12.43 -28.59
N ARG A 44 -2.81 -13.02 -27.86
CA ARG A 44 -1.40 -13.09 -28.28
C ARG A 44 -1.24 -13.83 -29.60
N ARG A 45 -1.89 -14.99 -29.77
CA ARG A 45 -1.81 -15.81 -31.00
C ARG A 45 -2.38 -15.08 -32.21
N ILE A 46 -3.44 -14.30 -32.01
CA ILE A 46 -4.07 -13.51 -33.08
C ILE A 46 -3.21 -12.28 -33.44
N ALA A 47 -2.82 -11.48 -32.45
CA ALA A 47 -2.12 -10.21 -32.66
C ALA A 47 -0.64 -10.40 -33.04
N TYR A 48 0.01 -11.47 -32.55
CA TYR A 48 1.44 -11.70 -32.72
C TYR A 48 1.71 -13.14 -33.20
N ARG A 49 1.83 -13.32 -34.52
CA ARG A 49 2.18 -14.62 -35.12
C ARG A 49 3.64 -15.02 -34.89
N LYS A 50 4.54 -14.06 -34.63
CA LYS A 50 5.96 -14.31 -34.31
C LYS A 50 6.30 -13.70 -32.96
N ALA A 51 6.69 -14.53 -31.99
CA ALA A 51 7.21 -14.06 -30.72
C ALA A 51 8.55 -13.36 -30.97
N THR A 52 8.70 -12.12 -30.52
CA THR A 52 10.00 -11.46 -30.51
C THR A 52 10.84 -12.12 -29.41
N PRO A 53 11.93 -12.82 -29.73
CA PRO A 53 12.76 -13.44 -28.70
C PRO A 53 13.29 -12.35 -27.77
N LEU A 54 13.07 -12.52 -26.47
CA LEU A 54 13.71 -11.68 -25.48
C LEU A 54 15.21 -11.95 -25.53
N ARG A 55 16.01 -10.88 -25.45
CA ARG A 55 17.46 -11.01 -25.44
C ARG A 55 17.88 -11.80 -24.21
N GLU A 56 18.55 -12.94 -24.40
CA GLU A 56 19.06 -13.74 -23.29
C GLU A 56 20.00 -12.93 -22.40
N THR A 57 19.82 -13.07 -21.09
CA THR A 57 20.70 -12.47 -20.10
C THR A 57 22.05 -13.17 -20.13
N LYS A 58 23.13 -12.41 -20.36
CA LYS A 58 24.49 -12.94 -20.29
C LYS A 58 24.89 -13.22 -18.83
N GLY A 59 25.02 -14.48 -18.44
CA GLY A 59 25.55 -14.91 -17.14
C GLY A 59 24.86 -16.15 -16.55
N PRO A 60 25.37 -16.71 -15.44
CA PRO A 60 24.75 -17.86 -14.78
C PRO A 60 23.38 -17.50 -14.20
N VAL A 61 22.32 -18.08 -14.76
CA VAL A 61 20.91 -17.85 -14.34
C VAL A 61 20.71 -18.19 -12.85
N TRP A 62 21.37 -19.24 -12.35
CA TRP A 62 21.29 -19.66 -10.95
C TRP A 62 21.78 -18.57 -9.98
N LEU A 63 22.87 -17.86 -10.30
CA LEU A 63 23.41 -16.80 -9.45
C LEU A 63 22.43 -15.64 -9.33
N ASN A 64 21.77 -15.29 -10.44
CA ASN A 64 20.76 -14.24 -10.47
C ASN A 64 19.58 -14.56 -9.55
N TRP A 65 19.15 -15.83 -9.50
CA TRP A 65 18.12 -16.29 -8.58
C TRP A 65 18.58 -16.26 -7.13
N ILE A 66 19.78 -16.78 -6.84
CA ILE A 66 20.35 -16.74 -5.48
C ILE A 66 20.42 -15.30 -4.97
N VAL A 67 20.92 -14.36 -5.77
CA VAL A 67 21.02 -12.95 -5.37
C VAL A 67 19.64 -12.35 -5.14
N MET A 68 18.65 -12.61 -6.01
CA MET A 68 17.29 -12.10 -5.79
C MET A 68 16.66 -12.66 -4.51
N VAL A 69 16.74 -13.98 -4.31
CA VAL A 69 16.17 -14.65 -3.15
C VAL A 69 16.88 -14.23 -1.87
N ALA A 70 18.21 -14.13 -1.89
CA ALA A 70 19.00 -13.67 -0.74
C ALA A 70 18.69 -12.21 -0.39
N SER A 71 18.63 -11.31 -1.38
CA SER A 71 18.24 -9.91 -1.15
C SER A 71 16.84 -9.79 -0.55
N LEU A 72 15.89 -10.58 -1.05
CA LEU A 72 14.53 -10.63 -0.54
C LEU A 72 14.50 -11.20 0.90
N ALA A 73 15.23 -12.28 1.17
CA ALA A 73 15.32 -12.88 2.49
C ALA A 73 15.95 -11.94 3.53
N ILE A 74 16.97 -11.16 3.14
CA ILE A 74 17.58 -10.13 3.99
C ILE A 74 16.54 -9.06 4.34
N ALA A 75 15.84 -8.53 3.33
CA ALA A 75 14.81 -7.51 3.52
C ALA A 75 13.68 -8.03 4.42
N ALA A 76 13.20 -9.25 4.13
CA ALA A 76 12.16 -9.91 4.89
C ALA A 76 12.58 -10.07 6.36
N LYS A 77 13.78 -10.61 6.62
CA LYS A 77 14.31 -10.78 7.98
C LYS A 77 14.37 -9.47 8.76
N VAL A 78 14.82 -8.39 8.12
CA VAL A 78 14.88 -7.06 8.76
C VAL A 78 13.48 -6.55 9.10
N ILE A 79 12.54 -6.63 8.16
CA ILE A 79 11.18 -6.12 8.33
C ILE A 79 10.44 -6.95 9.39
N THR A 80 10.44 -8.28 9.29
CA THR A 80 9.76 -9.15 10.25
C THR A 80 10.38 -9.07 11.64
N GLY A 81 11.71 -8.93 11.73
CA GLY A 81 12.42 -8.76 13.01
C GLY A 81 12.03 -7.47 13.77
N ARG A 82 11.45 -6.48 13.07
CA ARG A 82 10.88 -5.27 13.68
C ARG A 82 9.38 -5.38 13.89
N LEU A 83 8.68 -5.84 12.85
CA LEU A 83 7.23 -5.81 12.78
C LEU A 83 6.58 -6.85 13.69
N LEU A 84 7.06 -8.11 13.71
CA LEU A 84 6.46 -9.16 14.54
C LEU A 84 6.54 -8.85 16.04
N PRO A 85 7.70 -8.44 16.61
CA PRO A 85 7.76 -8.06 18.02
C PRO A 85 6.96 -6.80 18.36
N ALA A 86 6.74 -5.91 17.38
CA ALA A 86 5.92 -4.72 17.56
C ALA A 86 4.42 -5.08 17.55
N MET A 87 3.96 -5.93 16.63
CA MET A 87 2.57 -6.36 16.55
C MET A 87 2.16 -7.28 17.71
N GLY A 88 3.11 -7.98 18.33
CA GLY A 88 2.83 -8.86 19.46
C GLY A 88 2.28 -10.21 19.00
N GLY A 89 1.08 -10.58 19.48
CA GLY A 89 0.43 -11.84 19.12
C GLY A 89 -0.09 -11.82 17.68
N PRO A 90 -0.25 -13.00 17.03
CA PRO A 90 -0.81 -13.07 15.68
C PRO A 90 -2.26 -12.58 15.60
N ASP A 91 -3.00 -12.60 16.71
CA ASP A 91 -4.38 -12.14 16.88
C ASP A 91 -4.50 -10.74 17.49
N SER A 92 -3.40 -10.13 17.92
CA SER A 92 -3.36 -8.70 18.27
C SER A 92 -3.65 -7.87 17.02
N PHE A 93 -4.53 -6.88 17.08
CA PHE A 93 -4.84 -6.05 15.92
C PHE A 93 -4.61 -4.57 16.21
N GLY A 94 -4.47 -3.80 15.14
CA GLY A 94 -4.31 -2.36 15.22
C GLY A 94 -5.56 -1.68 15.70
N GLN A 95 -5.53 -1.20 16.93
CA GLN A 95 -6.56 -0.38 17.53
C GLN A 95 -6.37 1.07 17.07
N VAL A 96 -6.56 1.29 15.76
CA VAL A 96 -6.33 2.55 15.02
C VAL A 96 -7.52 2.84 14.09
N PHE A 97 -7.84 4.13 13.84
CA PHE A 97 -9.13 4.60 13.32
C PHE A 97 -9.70 3.78 12.16
N ASP A 98 -8.97 3.67 11.04
CA ASP A 98 -9.43 2.98 9.83
C ASP A 98 -9.53 1.45 9.99
N ASN A 99 -8.88 0.86 11.02
CA ASN A 99 -8.86 -0.59 11.17
C ASN A 99 -10.22 -1.17 11.51
N ILE A 100 -11.05 -0.37 12.20
CA ILE A 100 -12.40 -0.77 12.55
C ILE A 100 -13.18 -1.09 11.26
N PHE A 101 -13.01 -0.26 10.22
CA PHE A 101 -13.59 -0.55 8.92
C PHE A 101 -12.96 -1.78 8.27
N HIS A 102 -11.62 -1.89 8.25
CA HIS A 102 -10.94 -2.98 7.55
C HIS A 102 -11.28 -4.36 8.11
N LEU A 103 -11.29 -4.52 9.43
CA LEU A 103 -11.64 -5.77 10.10
C LEU A 103 -13.12 -6.14 9.84
N ASN A 104 -14.03 -5.17 9.96
CA ASN A 104 -15.44 -5.37 9.65
C ASN A 104 -15.66 -5.69 8.16
N ALA A 105 -14.88 -5.10 7.25
CA ALA A 105 -14.96 -5.36 5.82
C ALA A 105 -14.51 -6.78 5.46
N ILE A 106 -13.44 -7.29 6.09
CA ILE A 106 -13.01 -8.68 5.89
C ILE A 106 -14.12 -9.63 6.37
N LYS A 107 -14.66 -9.39 7.57
CA LYS A 107 -15.77 -10.18 8.11
C LYS A 107 -17.01 -10.15 7.22
N TYR A 108 -17.35 -8.97 6.69
CA TYR A 108 -18.46 -8.78 5.76
C TYR A 108 -18.31 -9.62 4.49
N ILE A 109 -17.11 -9.63 3.89
CA ILE A 109 -16.84 -10.47 2.70
C ILE A 109 -16.99 -11.95 3.03
N LEU A 110 -16.51 -12.39 4.20
CA LEU A 110 -16.62 -13.79 4.64
C LEU A 110 -18.06 -14.24 4.83
N GLU A 111 -18.93 -13.38 5.35
CA GLU A 111 -20.34 -13.73 5.62
C GLU A 111 -21.25 -13.58 4.41
N THR A 112 -21.02 -12.58 3.58
CA THR A 112 -21.90 -12.27 2.43
C THR A 112 -21.40 -12.87 1.12
N GLY A 113 -20.12 -13.25 1.05
CA GLY A 113 -19.46 -13.60 -0.21
C GLY A 113 -19.29 -12.42 -1.17
N ASN A 114 -19.57 -11.17 -0.79
CA ASN A 114 -19.47 -10.03 -1.69
C ASN A 114 -18.16 -9.25 -1.50
N ALA A 115 -17.21 -9.47 -2.42
CA ALA A 115 -15.91 -8.81 -2.48
C ALA A 115 -15.84 -7.62 -3.45
N SER A 116 -16.99 -7.11 -3.89
CA SER A 116 -17.07 -6.08 -4.93
C SER A 116 -16.70 -4.69 -4.42
N THR A 117 -15.76 -4.03 -5.11
CA THR A 117 -15.47 -2.59 -4.92
C THR A 117 -16.72 -1.73 -5.11
N LEU A 118 -17.71 -2.18 -5.89
CA LEU A 118 -18.93 -1.42 -6.15
C LEU A 118 -19.89 -1.39 -4.95
N ASN A 119 -19.74 -2.28 -3.98
CA ASN A 119 -20.70 -2.43 -2.89
C ASN A 119 -20.07 -2.35 -1.50
N LEU A 120 -18.75 -2.52 -1.37
CA LEU A 120 -18.09 -2.59 -0.05
C LEU A 120 -18.27 -1.31 0.77
N GLY A 121 -18.46 -0.14 0.14
CA GLY A 121 -18.76 1.11 0.84
C GLY A 121 -20.11 1.10 1.58
N ASN A 122 -21.03 0.20 1.22
CA ASN A 122 -22.32 0.06 1.88
C ASN A 122 -22.20 -0.44 3.32
N LEU A 123 -21.09 -1.11 3.67
CA LEU A 123 -20.83 -1.53 5.04
C LEU A 123 -20.86 -0.34 6.01
N ALA A 124 -20.24 0.78 5.61
CA ALA A 124 -20.22 1.99 6.43
C ALA A 124 -21.51 2.80 6.29
N SER A 125 -22.04 2.95 5.07
CA SER A 125 -23.19 3.84 4.83
C SER A 125 -24.56 3.22 5.17
N GLY A 126 -24.63 1.90 5.36
CA GLY A 126 -25.88 1.18 5.61
C GLY A 126 -26.86 1.21 4.42
N GLY A 127 -26.38 1.60 3.24
CA GLY A 127 -27.20 1.76 2.04
C GLY A 127 -27.38 0.48 1.22
N HIS A 128 -28.35 0.52 0.30
CA HIS A 128 -28.52 -0.48 -0.75
C HIS A 128 -28.20 0.19 -2.10
N GLY A 129 -27.20 -0.32 -2.83
CA GLY A 129 -26.81 0.23 -4.13
C GLY A 129 -25.30 0.23 -4.40
N VAL A 130 -24.85 1.10 -5.29
CA VAL A 130 -23.43 1.29 -5.60
C VAL A 130 -22.81 2.26 -4.58
N SER A 131 -21.84 1.78 -3.82
CA SER A 131 -21.03 2.57 -2.90
C SER A 131 -19.58 2.12 -3.02
N LEU A 132 -18.77 2.94 -3.68
CA LEU A 132 -17.41 2.60 -4.08
C LEU A 132 -16.48 2.57 -2.86
N TYR A 133 -15.81 1.45 -2.67
CA TYR A 133 -14.68 1.33 -1.74
C TYR A 133 -13.66 0.30 -2.26
N PRO A 134 -12.36 0.62 -2.36
CA PRO A 134 -11.34 -0.31 -2.86
C PRO A 134 -11.30 -1.62 -2.05
N SER A 135 -11.60 -2.75 -2.68
CA SER A 135 -11.79 -4.02 -1.97
C SER A 135 -10.60 -4.99 -2.01
N VAL A 136 -9.59 -4.77 -2.87
CA VAL A 136 -8.56 -5.80 -3.14
C VAL A 136 -7.85 -6.26 -1.87
N TRP A 137 -7.50 -5.34 -0.95
CA TRP A 137 -6.91 -5.70 0.34
C TRP A 137 -7.80 -6.68 1.12
N HIS A 138 -9.06 -6.30 1.32
CA HIS A 138 -10.05 -7.07 2.09
C HIS A 138 -10.36 -8.41 1.43
N SER A 139 -10.43 -8.44 0.10
CA SER A 139 -10.66 -9.65 -0.69
C SER A 139 -9.51 -10.65 -0.55
N ILE A 140 -8.25 -10.20 -0.52
CA ILE A 140 -7.09 -11.06 -0.28
C ILE A 140 -7.10 -11.56 1.17
N ALA A 141 -7.34 -10.67 2.14
CA ALA A 141 -7.40 -11.06 3.55
C ALA A 141 -8.54 -12.07 3.81
N ALA A 142 -9.69 -11.91 3.18
CA ALA A 142 -10.79 -12.88 3.25
C ALA A 142 -10.38 -14.25 2.68
N LEU A 143 -9.64 -14.30 1.57
CA LEU A 143 -9.10 -15.56 1.04
C LEU A 143 -8.08 -16.20 1.98
N VAL A 144 -7.23 -15.40 2.63
CA VAL A 144 -6.30 -15.92 3.65
C VAL A 144 -7.08 -16.53 4.82
N ALA A 145 -8.11 -15.84 5.32
CA ALA A 145 -8.97 -16.35 6.38
C ALA A 145 -9.67 -17.67 5.98
N GLN A 146 -10.22 -17.75 4.76
CA GLN A 146 -10.86 -18.97 4.24
C GLN A 146 -9.87 -20.14 4.10
N LEU A 147 -8.72 -19.92 3.47
CA LEU A 147 -7.75 -20.97 3.13
C LEU A 147 -6.99 -21.49 4.36
N ALA A 148 -6.64 -20.60 5.29
CA ALA A 148 -5.93 -20.96 6.51
C ALA A 148 -6.86 -21.29 7.68
N SER A 149 -8.18 -21.10 7.53
CA SER A 149 -9.17 -21.27 8.60
C SER A 149 -8.82 -20.46 9.86
N VAL A 150 -8.46 -19.19 9.68
CA VAL A 150 -8.07 -18.27 10.75
C VAL A 150 -9.05 -17.10 10.88
N ASN A 151 -9.05 -16.42 12.02
CA ASN A 151 -9.87 -15.24 12.24
C ASN A 151 -9.37 -14.02 11.41
N VAL A 152 -10.20 -12.97 11.35
CA VAL A 152 -9.93 -11.77 10.55
C VAL A 152 -8.66 -11.03 10.97
N PHE A 153 -8.30 -11.05 12.27
CA PHE A 153 -7.10 -10.39 12.80
C PHE A 153 -5.83 -11.06 12.29
N VAL A 154 -5.76 -12.39 12.40
CA VAL A 154 -4.62 -13.19 11.93
C VAL A 154 -4.46 -13.05 10.42
N ALA A 155 -5.56 -13.06 9.67
CA ALA A 155 -5.53 -12.90 8.21
C ALA A 155 -4.99 -11.51 7.80
N GLU A 156 -5.48 -10.43 8.40
CA GLU A 156 -5.03 -9.06 8.15
C GLU A 156 -3.55 -8.87 8.51
N ASN A 157 -3.13 -9.38 9.68
CA ASN A 157 -1.75 -9.28 10.13
C ASN A 157 -0.80 -10.07 9.22
N THR A 158 -1.20 -11.28 8.82
CA THR A 158 -0.41 -12.11 7.89
C THR A 158 -0.25 -11.41 6.55
N LEU A 159 -1.32 -10.82 6.01
CA LEU A 159 -1.26 -10.05 4.78
C LEU A 159 -0.36 -8.82 4.93
N THR A 160 -0.47 -8.11 6.05
CA THR A 160 0.39 -6.96 6.38
C THR A 160 1.86 -7.32 6.37
N VAL A 161 2.24 -8.41 7.03
CA VAL A 161 3.62 -8.91 7.05
C VAL A 161 4.06 -9.34 5.65
N ALA A 162 3.23 -10.07 4.89
CA ALA A 162 3.57 -10.50 3.54
C ALA A 162 3.78 -9.32 2.57
N VAL A 163 2.92 -8.30 2.64
CA VAL A 163 3.01 -7.10 1.80
C VAL A 163 4.25 -6.28 2.13
N ALA A 164 4.50 -6.06 3.42
CA ALA A 164 5.66 -5.29 3.88
C ALA A 164 6.97 -6.04 3.63
N ALA A 165 7.08 -7.29 4.07
CA ALA A 165 8.34 -8.04 4.12
C ALA A 165 8.71 -8.71 2.78
N LEU A 166 7.73 -9.04 1.94
CA LEU A 166 7.96 -9.78 0.69
C LEU A 166 7.64 -8.93 -0.54
N LEU A 167 6.41 -8.43 -0.64
CA LEU A 167 5.94 -7.79 -1.86
C LEU A 167 6.68 -6.48 -2.17
N TRP A 168 6.80 -5.59 -1.19
CA TRP A 168 7.48 -4.31 -1.37
C TRP A 168 8.96 -4.48 -1.76
N PRO A 169 9.79 -5.23 -1.01
CA PRO A 169 11.19 -5.47 -1.39
C PRO A 169 11.31 -6.14 -2.76
N PHE A 170 10.47 -7.14 -3.04
CA PHE A 170 10.45 -7.81 -4.34
C PHE A 170 10.17 -6.85 -5.50
N ALA A 171 9.19 -5.95 -5.34
CA ALA A 171 8.84 -4.97 -6.35
C ALA A 171 9.98 -3.95 -6.58
N CYS A 172 10.61 -3.46 -5.52
CA CYS A 172 11.80 -2.60 -5.60
C CYS A 172 12.96 -3.29 -6.33
N ILE A 173 13.26 -4.54 -5.96
CA ILE A 173 14.30 -5.36 -6.60
C ILE A 173 14.01 -5.51 -8.10
N CYS A 174 12.76 -5.85 -8.47
CA CYS A 174 12.37 -6.01 -9.88
C CYS A 174 12.54 -4.71 -10.67
N LEU A 175 12.12 -3.57 -10.11
CA LEU A 175 12.27 -2.26 -10.76
C LEU A 175 13.76 -1.93 -10.97
N VAL A 176 14.58 -2.03 -9.92
CA VAL A 176 16.01 -1.74 -9.98
C VAL A 176 16.72 -2.65 -10.98
N ARG A 177 16.41 -3.95 -10.96
CA ARG A 177 16.97 -4.92 -11.91
C ARG A 177 16.58 -4.60 -13.35
N GLY A 178 15.32 -4.22 -13.62
CA GLY A 178 14.91 -3.80 -14.96
C GLY A 178 15.70 -2.58 -15.46
N ILE A 179 15.93 -1.59 -14.59
CA ILE A 179 16.62 -0.34 -14.92
C ILE A 179 18.14 -0.54 -15.07
N LEU A 180 18.77 -1.32 -14.19
CA LEU A 180 20.23 -1.43 -14.08
C LEU A 180 20.80 -2.72 -14.68
N GLY A 181 19.94 -3.70 -14.98
CA GLY A 181 20.29 -5.05 -15.41
C GLY A 181 20.54 -5.99 -14.22
N PRO A 182 20.93 -7.25 -14.49
CA PRO A 182 21.13 -8.30 -13.48
C PRO A 182 22.48 -8.12 -12.75
N ARG A 183 22.63 -7.00 -12.04
CA ARG A 183 23.84 -6.65 -11.29
C ARG A 183 23.65 -6.98 -9.81
N VAL A 184 24.63 -7.65 -9.22
CA VAL A 184 24.56 -8.12 -7.83
C VAL A 184 24.40 -6.95 -6.86
N LEU A 185 25.36 -6.01 -6.85
CA LEU A 185 25.39 -4.89 -5.91
C LEU A 185 24.08 -4.08 -5.88
N PRO A 186 23.54 -3.56 -7.00
CA PRO A 186 22.27 -2.84 -6.99
C PRO A 186 21.09 -3.69 -6.50
N THR A 187 21.07 -4.99 -6.81
CA THR A 187 20.00 -5.89 -6.37
C THR A 187 20.00 -6.09 -4.86
N VAL A 188 21.20 -6.22 -4.27
CA VAL A 188 21.38 -6.33 -2.80
C VAL A 188 21.02 -5.04 -2.10
N VAL A 189 21.50 -3.91 -2.62
CA VAL A 189 21.20 -2.58 -2.08
C VAL A 189 19.71 -2.28 -2.14
N ALA A 190 19.01 -2.65 -3.22
CA ALA A 190 17.57 -2.50 -3.33
C ALA A 190 16.82 -3.24 -2.22
N GLY A 191 17.18 -4.51 -1.96
CA GLY A 191 16.62 -5.30 -0.86
C GLY A 191 16.87 -4.65 0.50
N ILE A 192 18.13 -4.33 0.82
CA ILE A 192 18.51 -3.75 2.12
C ILE A 192 17.81 -2.41 2.35
N LEU A 193 17.86 -1.49 1.38
CA LEU A 193 17.28 -0.16 1.55
C LEU A 193 15.76 -0.21 1.59
N SER A 194 15.10 -1.14 0.88
CA SER A 194 13.64 -1.29 0.96
C SER A 194 13.12 -1.63 2.36
N ALA A 195 13.96 -2.25 3.20
CA ALA A 195 13.65 -2.54 4.60
C ALA A 195 14.11 -1.47 5.60
N GLY A 196 14.97 -0.54 5.15
CA GLY A 196 15.68 0.41 6.00
C GLY A 196 14.89 1.67 6.36
N PHE A 197 13.94 2.09 5.53
CA PHE A 197 13.17 3.31 5.79
C PHE A 197 12.12 3.08 6.87
N TRP A 198 12.07 3.98 7.85
CA TRP A 198 11.02 3.93 8.87
C TRP A 198 9.64 4.37 8.33
N ILE A 199 9.60 5.21 7.28
CA ILE A 199 8.34 5.71 6.72
C ILE A 199 7.56 4.63 5.95
N PHE A 200 8.22 3.89 5.06
CA PHE A 200 7.59 2.83 4.28
C PHE A 200 8.49 1.59 4.29
N PRO A 201 7.98 0.42 4.71
CA PRO A 201 6.55 0.12 4.86
C PRO A 201 5.92 0.46 6.23
N TYR A 202 6.68 0.83 7.27
CA TYR A 202 6.17 0.79 8.66
C TYR A 202 5.17 1.90 9.04
N GLN A 203 5.48 3.18 8.78
CA GLN A 203 4.67 4.30 9.30
C GLN A 203 3.23 4.28 8.75
N LEU A 204 3.01 3.82 7.51
CA LEU A 204 1.67 3.71 6.93
C LEU A 204 0.83 2.58 7.56
N LEU A 205 1.45 1.58 8.19
CA LEU A 205 0.72 0.53 8.93
C LEU A 205 0.18 1.07 10.26
N GLN A 206 0.87 2.05 10.84
CA GLN A 206 0.52 2.64 12.13
C GLN A 206 -0.38 3.87 12.00
N TRP A 207 -0.09 4.72 11.01
CA TRP A 207 -0.83 5.95 10.77
C TRP A 207 -2.14 5.63 10.07
N GLY A 208 -3.27 5.66 10.81
CA GLY A 208 -4.62 5.40 10.29
C GLY A 208 -4.61 4.24 9.29
N PRO A 209 -4.42 2.99 9.76
CA PRO A 209 -3.73 1.90 9.07
C PRO A 209 -4.09 1.85 7.60
N LEU A 210 -3.21 2.41 6.77
CA LEU A 210 -3.50 2.66 5.38
C LEU A 210 -3.25 1.39 4.57
N PHE A 211 -3.76 0.25 5.00
CA PHE A 211 -3.40 -1.05 4.45
C PHE A 211 -3.67 -1.19 2.95
N PRO A 212 -4.84 -0.77 2.41
CA PRO A 212 -5.05 -0.75 0.96
C PRO A 212 -4.03 0.15 0.26
N ASN A 213 -3.68 1.29 0.84
CA ASN A 213 -2.66 2.18 0.28
C ASN A 213 -1.27 1.54 0.30
N THR A 214 -0.91 0.87 1.39
CA THR A 214 0.35 0.13 1.53
C THR A 214 0.46 -0.93 0.45
N LEU A 215 -0.56 -1.77 0.25
CA LEU A 215 -0.57 -2.75 -0.84
C LEU A 215 -0.43 -2.07 -2.21
N SER A 216 -1.15 -0.97 -2.45
CA SER A 216 -1.07 -0.25 -3.72
C SER A 216 0.32 0.34 -3.98
N TYR A 217 0.98 0.86 -2.95
CA TYR A 217 2.35 1.36 -3.04
C TYR A 217 3.37 0.23 -3.16
N SER A 218 3.11 -0.94 -2.57
CA SER A 218 3.97 -2.11 -2.71
C SER A 218 3.98 -2.69 -4.12
N ILE A 219 2.88 -2.58 -4.88
CA ILE A 219 2.82 -3.01 -6.30
C ILE A 219 3.22 -1.91 -7.30
N LEU A 220 3.25 -0.64 -6.87
CA LEU A 220 3.61 0.51 -7.72
C LEU A 220 4.97 0.37 -8.45
N PRO A 221 6.05 -0.16 -7.84
CA PRO A 221 7.32 -0.34 -8.53
C PRO A 221 7.21 -1.30 -9.73
N LEU A 222 6.32 -2.30 -9.66
CA LEU A 222 6.07 -3.21 -10.79
C LEU A 222 5.31 -2.50 -11.92
N ALA A 223 4.36 -1.62 -11.60
CA ALA A 223 3.67 -0.82 -12.61
C ALA A 223 4.62 0.18 -13.28
N LEU A 224 5.52 0.81 -12.52
CA LEU A 224 6.59 1.67 -13.07
C LEU A 224 7.57 0.88 -13.94
N LEU A 225 7.88 -0.36 -13.58
CA LEU A 225 8.68 -1.26 -14.42
C LEU A 225 8.01 -1.50 -15.78
N VAL A 226 6.68 -1.69 -15.81
CA VAL A 226 5.91 -1.82 -17.05
C VAL A 226 6.01 -0.54 -17.90
N VAL A 227 5.72 0.62 -17.31
CA VAL A 227 5.76 1.92 -18.01
C VAL A 227 7.17 2.21 -18.55
N ALA A 228 8.21 1.99 -17.73
CA ALA A 228 9.60 2.14 -18.15
C ALA A 228 9.98 1.16 -19.27
N GLY A 229 9.44 -0.07 -19.25
CA GLY A 229 9.57 -1.06 -20.32
C GLY A 229 8.99 -0.59 -21.65
N LEU A 230 7.73 -0.14 -21.64
CA LEU A 230 7.05 0.42 -22.83
C LEU A 230 7.78 1.64 -23.39
N CYS A 231 8.42 2.43 -22.52
CA CYS A 231 9.22 3.59 -22.91
C CYS A 231 10.67 3.27 -23.32
N GLY A 232 11.05 1.98 -23.39
CA GLY A 232 12.41 1.56 -23.77
C GLY A 232 13.50 2.04 -22.79
N ARG A 233 13.17 2.17 -21.50
CA ARG A 233 14.08 2.67 -20.45
C ARG A 233 14.81 1.57 -19.69
N LEU A 234 14.40 0.33 -19.86
CA LEU A 234 15.01 -0.82 -19.20
C LEU A 234 16.32 -1.21 -19.88
N ARG A 235 17.29 -1.66 -19.10
CA ARG A 235 18.52 -2.30 -19.61
C ARG A 235 18.28 -3.78 -19.91
N GLU A 236 17.41 -4.42 -19.14
CA GLU A 236 16.99 -5.82 -19.32
C GLU A 236 15.53 -5.80 -19.80
N PRO A 237 15.23 -6.28 -21.03
CA PRO A 237 13.85 -6.36 -21.49
C PRO A 237 13.13 -7.45 -20.70
N VAL A 238 12.13 -7.04 -19.90
CA VAL A 238 11.39 -7.96 -19.01
C VAL A 238 10.25 -8.69 -19.71
N ALA A 239 9.70 -8.11 -20.77
CA ALA A 239 8.68 -8.71 -21.62
C ALA A 239 8.58 -7.93 -22.94
N ASP A 240 7.90 -8.50 -23.94
CA ASP A 240 7.58 -7.82 -25.20
C ASP A 240 6.50 -6.73 -25.01
N THR A 241 6.36 -5.85 -26.01
CA THR A 241 5.42 -4.72 -25.96
C THR A 241 3.98 -5.15 -25.74
N PHE A 242 3.51 -6.24 -26.35
CA PHE A 242 2.14 -6.72 -26.16
C PHE A 242 1.90 -7.11 -24.70
N THR A 243 2.80 -7.91 -24.14
CA THR A 243 2.73 -8.34 -22.74
C THR A 243 2.77 -7.14 -21.80
N LEU A 244 3.67 -6.17 -22.04
CA LEU A 244 3.74 -4.96 -21.24
C LEU A 244 2.47 -4.10 -21.34
N SER A 245 1.88 -3.97 -22.53
CA SER A 245 0.62 -3.23 -22.73
C SER A 245 -0.53 -3.89 -21.98
N MET A 246 -0.65 -5.22 -22.04
CA MET A 246 -1.66 -5.95 -21.27
C MET A 246 -1.43 -5.81 -19.76
N MET A 247 -0.18 -5.93 -19.31
CA MET A 247 0.19 -5.72 -17.91
C MET A 247 -0.02 -4.28 -17.44
N LEU A 248 0.04 -3.28 -18.34
CA LEU A 248 -0.31 -1.90 -18.01
C LEU A 248 -1.81 -1.78 -17.72
N LEU A 249 -2.67 -2.36 -18.56
CA LEU A 249 -4.12 -2.34 -18.34
C LEU A 249 -4.49 -3.05 -17.04
N VAL A 250 -3.94 -4.25 -16.81
CA VAL A 250 -4.13 -4.99 -15.56
C VAL A 250 -3.56 -4.21 -14.38
N GLY A 251 -2.41 -3.56 -14.53
CA GLY A 251 -1.78 -2.75 -13.49
C GLY A 251 -2.57 -1.49 -13.12
N ILE A 252 -3.23 -0.84 -14.08
CA ILE A 252 -4.14 0.28 -13.83
C ILE A 252 -5.32 -0.20 -12.98
N ALA A 253 -5.96 -1.30 -13.37
CA ALA A 253 -7.04 -1.90 -12.59
C ALA A 253 -6.56 -2.30 -11.18
N ALA A 254 -5.38 -2.93 -11.08
CA ALA A 254 -4.78 -3.33 -9.82
C ALA A 254 -4.60 -2.14 -8.87
N LEU A 255 -3.99 -1.05 -9.34
CA LEU A 255 -3.75 0.13 -8.52
C LEU A 255 -5.06 0.80 -8.12
N PHE A 256 -5.99 1.01 -9.06
CA PHE A 256 -7.24 1.71 -8.79
C PHE A 256 -8.14 0.94 -7.81
N LEU A 257 -8.26 -0.39 -8.00
CA LEU A 257 -9.11 -1.25 -7.16
C LEU A 257 -8.46 -1.61 -5.81
N THR A 258 -7.14 -1.45 -5.70
CA THR A 258 -6.42 -1.59 -4.43
C THR A 258 -6.50 -0.30 -3.62
N GLN A 259 -6.04 0.82 -4.18
CA GLN A 259 -6.24 2.16 -3.63
C GLN A 259 -5.89 3.21 -4.72
N PRO A 260 -6.82 4.11 -5.10
CA PRO A 260 -6.60 5.10 -6.16
C PRO A 260 -5.34 5.97 -6.01
N ASN A 261 -4.86 6.19 -4.77
CA ASN A 261 -3.60 6.87 -4.46
C ASN A 261 -2.40 6.29 -5.24
N GLY A 262 -2.33 4.97 -5.43
CA GLY A 262 -1.24 4.35 -6.19
C GLY A 262 -1.37 4.58 -7.69
N PHE A 263 -2.59 4.69 -8.22
CA PHE A 263 -2.80 5.06 -9.62
C PHE A 263 -2.41 6.53 -9.86
N SER A 264 -2.80 7.44 -8.97
CA SER A 264 -2.35 8.84 -9.01
C SER A 264 -0.83 8.95 -8.93
N ALA A 265 -0.19 8.13 -8.10
CA ALA A 265 1.27 8.07 -8.01
C ALA A 265 1.90 7.57 -9.31
N LEU A 266 1.32 6.53 -9.93
CA LEU A 266 1.76 6.05 -11.24
C LEU A 266 1.66 7.15 -12.30
N LEU A 267 0.55 7.89 -12.36
CA LEU A 267 0.39 9.01 -13.29
C LEU A 267 1.45 10.07 -13.07
N ALA A 268 1.62 10.54 -11.83
CA ALA A 268 2.59 11.57 -11.48
C ALA A 268 4.04 11.15 -11.82
N PHE A 269 4.43 9.92 -11.48
CA PHE A 269 5.78 9.41 -11.75
C PHE A 269 6.01 8.99 -13.20
N SER A 270 4.95 8.77 -13.97
CA SER A 270 5.06 8.52 -15.40
C SER A 270 5.37 9.79 -16.17
N VAL A 271 5.04 10.99 -15.66
CA VAL A 271 5.29 12.27 -16.35
C VAL A 271 6.75 12.43 -16.79
N PRO A 272 7.78 12.29 -15.91
CA PRO A 272 9.18 12.38 -16.34
C PRO A 272 9.61 11.28 -17.34
N ILE A 273 9.03 10.09 -17.23
CA ILE A 273 9.34 8.94 -18.12
C ILE A 273 8.80 9.20 -19.52
N LEU A 274 7.53 9.59 -19.60
CA LEU A 274 6.80 9.87 -20.83
C LEU A 274 7.36 11.13 -21.50
N ALA A 275 7.54 12.22 -20.76
CA ALA A 275 8.12 13.46 -21.28
C ALA A 275 9.50 13.23 -21.88
N GLY A 276 10.38 12.52 -21.16
CA GLY A 276 11.70 12.20 -21.69
C GLY A 276 11.64 11.31 -22.93
N SER A 277 10.64 10.44 -23.06
CA SER A 277 10.50 9.51 -24.19
C SER A 277 9.93 10.21 -25.41
N TRP A 278 8.94 11.07 -25.19
CA TRP A 278 8.41 11.99 -26.17
C TRP A 278 9.50 12.92 -26.72
N LEU A 279 10.29 13.56 -25.86
CA LEU A 279 11.43 14.40 -26.28
C LEU A 279 12.44 13.63 -27.13
N ARG A 280 12.72 12.37 -26.77
CA ARG A 280 13.63 11.50 -27.53
C ARG A 280 13.07 11.19 -28.92
N VAL A 281 11.79 10.86 -29.02
CA VAL A 281 11.10 10.55 -30.30
C VAL A 281 11.03 11.79 -31.19
N PHE A 282 10.72 12.95 -30.60
CA PHE A 282 10.68 14.23 -31.28
C PHE A 282 12.06 14.62 -31.81
N ALA A 283 13.09 14.62 -30.96
CA ALA A 283 14.46 14.94 -31.36
C ALA A 283 15.06 13.95 -32.36
N ALA A 284 14.67 12.66 -32.31
CA ALA A 284 15.07 11.68 -33.32
C ALA A 284 14.41 11.98 -34.68
N GLY A 285 13.15 12.36 -34.71
CA GLY A 285 12.46 12.73 -35.95
C GLY A 285 13.01 13.99 -36.60
N ILE A 286 13.35 15.01 -35.79
CA ILE A 286 14.03 16.22 -36.28
C ILE A 286 15.38 15.88 -36.90
N ARG A 287 16.22 15.11 -36.18
CA ARG A 287 17.54 14.69 -36.69
C ARG A 287 17.44 13.84 -37.96
N ALA A 288 16.41 13.01 -38.06
CA ALA A 288 16.12 12.21 -39.25
C ALA A 288 15.41 13.01 -40.37
N ARG A 289 15.22 14.34 -40.21
CA ARG A 289 14.58 15.25 -41.17
C ARG A 289 13.24 14.73 -41.71
N LYS A 290 12.40 14.13 -40.84
CA LYS A 290 11.09 13.54 -41.22
C LYS A 290 10.01 14.55 -41.67
N GLY A 291 10.38 15.83 -41.84
CA GLY A 291 9.49 16.90 -42.29
C GLY A 291 8.53 17.45 -41.23
N THR A 292 7.89 18.58 -41.56
CA THR A 292 7.01 19.33 -40.66
C THR A 292 5.78 18.54 -40.21
N ARG A 293 5.24 17.66 -41.08
CA ARG A 293 4.07 16.82 -40.74
C ARG A 293 4.36 15.88 -39.57
N TYR A 294 5.51 15.19 -39.58
CA TYR A 294 5.90 14.31 -38.47
C TYR A 294 6.07 15.10 -37.16
N ALA A 295 6.71 16.27 -37.24
CA ALA A 295 6.89 17.14 -36.08
C ALA A 295 5.53 17.58 -35.51
N LEU A 296 4.61 18.03 -36.37
CA LEU A 296 3.25 18.41 -36.00
C LEU A 296 2.50 17.25 -35.35
N PHE A 297 2.49 16.05 -35.95
CA PHE A 297 1.84 14.88 -35.35
C PHE A 297 2.43 14.52 -33.99
N THR A 298 3.75 14.59 -33.84
CA THR A 298 4.41 14.29 -32.55
C THR A 298 4.01 15.33 -31.49
N VAL A 299 3.93 16.60 -31.86
CA VAL A 299 3.46 17.68 -30.97
C VAL A 299 1.99 17.49 -30.59
N LEU A 300 1.11 17.22 -31.56
CA LEU A 300 -0.31 16.98 -31.31
C LEU A 300 -0.54 15.77 -30.40
N TRP A 301 0.21 14.68 -30.59
CA TRP A 301 0.18 13.53 -29.68
C TRP A 301 0.66 13.88 -28.27
N GLY A 302 1.69 14.72 -28.14
CA GLY A 302 2.15 15.22 -26.86
C GLY A 302 1.08 16.06 -26.15
N LEU A 303 0.43 16.97 -26.88
CA LEU A 303 -0.67 17.79 -26.37
C LEU A 303 -1.87 16.94 -25.96
N ALA A 304 -2.28 15.97 -26.79
CA ALA A 304 -3.36 15.04 -26.47
C ALA A 304 -3.07 14.25 -25.19
N ALA A 305 -1.82 13.79 -25.00
CA ALA A 305 -1.40 13.11 -23.78
C ALA A 305 -1.45 14.02 -22.53
N ILE A 306 -1.07 15.29 -22.67
CA ILE A 306 -1.18 16.28 -21.58
C ILE A 306 -2.65 16.53 -21.24
N VAL A 307 -3.52 16.74 -22.23
CA VAL A 307 -4.96 16.94 -22.00
C VAL A 307 -5.56 15.71 -21.33
N ALA A 308 -5.27 14.50 -21.81
CA ALA A 308 -5.74 13.26 -21.20
C ALA A 308 -5.26 13.13 -19.74
N LEU A 309 -3.98 13.43 -19.47
CA LEU A 309 -3.44 13.45 -18.11
C LEU A 309 -4.21 14.43 -17.22
N LEU A 310 -4.44 15.67 -17.68
CA LEU A 310 -5.14 16.69 -16.91
C LEU A 310 -6.59 16.30 -16.63
N VAL A 311 -7.31 15.75 -17.61
CA VAL A 311 -8.69 15.27 -17.45
C VAL A 311 -8.77 14.12 -16.45
N ILE A 312 -7.87 13.15 -16.56
CA ILE A 312 -7.82 12.03 -15.59
C ILE A 312 -7.45 12.56 -14.22
N TRP A 313 -6.48 13.47 -14.13
CA TRP A 313 -6.01 14.04 -12.87
C TRP A 313 -7.13 14.80 -12.15
N THR A 314 -7.88 15.66 -12.84
CA THR A 314 -9.00 16.40 -12.23
C THR A 314 -10.09 15.47 -11.73
N ALA A 315 -10.38 14.37 -12.45
CA ALA A 315 -11.31 13.33 -12.00
C ALA A 315 -10.86 12.60 -10.72
N LEU A 316 -9.55 12.58 -10.42
CA LEU A 316 -8.99 11.94 -9.22
C LEU A 316 -8.86 12.90 -8.03
N VAL A 317 -8.97 14.21 -8.25
CA VAL A 317 -8.82 15.21 -7.17
C VAL A 317 -10.06 15.19 -6.28
N LEU A 318 -9.85 14.87 -5.01
CA LEU A 318 -10.91 14.84 -4.00
C LEU A 318 -10.95 16.14 -3.18
N GLY A 319 -12.15 16.54 -2.77
CA GLY A 319 -12.40 17.72 -1.93
C GLY A 319 -12.21 17.48 -0.44
N PHE A 320 -10.98 17.27 0.01
CA PHE A 320 -10.63 17.15 1.44
C PHE A 320 -9.81 18.35 1.88
N ASP A 321 -10.11 18.99 3.00
CA ASP A 321 -9.33 20.13 3.52
C ASP A 321 -8.94 19.98 5.00
N THR A 322 -8.79 18.74 5.47
CA THR A 322 -8.63 18.44 6.90
C THR A 322 -7.17 18.50 7.38
N TRP A 323 -6.21 18.07 6.55
CA TRP A 323 -4.80 18.02 6.93
C TRP A 323 -4.11 19.35 6.68
N LYS A 324 -3.68 20.02 7.75
CA LYS A 324 -2.94 21.29 7.67
C LYS A 324 -1.44 21.08 7.49
N PRO A 325 -0.72 22.04 6.87
CA PRO A 325 0.75 22.00 6.80
C PRO A 325 1.39 22.01 8.18
N SER A 326 2.55 21.37 8.31
CA SER A 326 3.25 21.19 9.58
C SER A 326 4.73 21.59 9.53
N ARG A 327 5.23 22.04 8.37
CA ARG A 327 6.65 22.35 8.14
C ARG A 327 6.81 23.69 7.43
N SER A 328 7.94 24.35 7.68
CA SER A 328 8.42 25.43 6.82
C SER A 328 9.01 24.86 5.52
N LEU A 329 9.09 25.66 4.46
CA LEU A 329 9.66 25.22 3.18
C LEU A 329 11.11 24.70 3.32
N PRO A 330 12.05 25.40 3.99
CA PRO A 330 13.41 24.88 4.16
C PRO A 330 13.44 23.55 4.92
N THR A 331 12.58 23.38 5.93
CA THR A 331 12.48 22.11 6.67
C THR A 331 11.93 21.01 5.78
N ALA A 332 10.85 21.24 5.04
CA ALA A 332 10.27 20.24 4.14
C ALA A 332 11.26 19.80 3.04
N VAL A 333 12.04 20.74 2.49
CA VAL A 333 13.11 20.41 1.52
C VAL A 333 14.22 19.60 2.19
N LYS A 334 14.66 20.00 3.39
CA LYS A 334 15.65 19.26 4.18
C LYS A 334 15.18 17.83 4.46
N ASP A 335 13.91 17.65 4.81
CA ASP A 335 13.31 16.34 5.06
C ASP A 335 13.45 15.42 3.85
N VAL A 336 13.21 15.92 2.63
CA VAL A 336 13.38 15.15 1.38
C VAL A 336 14.85 14.81 1.14
N LEU A 337 15.75 15.78 1.29
CA LEU A 337 17.18 15.60 1.01
C LEU A 337 17.84 14.60 1.97
N THR A 338 17.39 14.57 3.22
CA THR A 338 18.01 13.79 4.30
C THR A 338 17.19 12.56 4.71
N GLY A 339 16.00 12.39 4.14
CA GLY A 339 15.02 11.38 4.50
C GLY A 339 14.37 11.57 5.87
N GLY A 340 14.52 12.74 6.51
CA GLY A 340 13.87 13.13 7.76
C GLY A 340 12.38 13.48 7.60
N LEU A 341 11.68 12.77 6.71
CA LEU A 341 10.28 13.02 6.33
C LEU A 341 9.37 13.12 7.57
N LEU A 342 8.35 13.97 7.53
CA LEU A 342 7.45 14.25 8.67
C LEU A 342 8.20 14.68 9.94
N GLY A 343 9.43 15.19 9.81
CA GLY A 343 10.39 15.47 10.90
C GLY A 343 10.77 14.27 11.74
N GLY A 344 10.68 13.07 11.17
CA GLY A 344 11.42 11.94 11.68
C GLY A 344 12.93 12.14 11.52
N ARG A 345 13.69 11.17 12.00
CA ARG A 345 15.16 11.26 12.05
C ARG A 345 15.79 10.86 10.72
N PHE A 346 16.98 11.42 10.45
CA PHE A 346 17.66 11.37 9.15
C PHE A 346 17.99 9.95 8.67
N THR A 347 17.56 9.58 7.46
CA THR A 347 17.99 8.34 6.78
C THR A 347 19.24 8.60 5.93
N TRP A 348 20.27 9.17 6.57
CA TRP A 348 21.41 9.81 5.88
C TRP A 348 22.13 8.89 4.88
N LEU A 349 22.28 7.60 5.19
CA LEU A 349 22.97 6.64 4.33
C LEU A 349 22.29 6.52 2.96
N ALA A 350 20.97 6.36 2.95
CA ALA A 350 20.20 6.23 1.71
C ALA A 350 20.25 7.54 0.90
N SER A 351 20.18 8.68 1.58
CA SER A 351 20.32 10.01 0.96
C SER A 351 21.70 10.23 0.33
N LEU A 352 22.79 9.83 0.99
CA LEU A 352 24.15 9.94 0.45
C LEU A 352 24.32 9.08 -0.81
N LEU A 353 23.86 7.83 -0.76
CA LEU A 353 23.89 6.94 -1.93
C LEU A 353 23.03 7.49 -3.07
N ALA A 354 21.85 8.05 -2.77
CA ALA A 354 20.98 8.68 -3.75
C ALA A 354 21.63 9.93 -4.38
N ALA A 355 22.34 10.74 -3.59
CA ALA A 355 23.12 11.87 -4.09
C ALA A 355 24.25 11.40 -5.02
N ALA A 356 24.95 10.32 -4.70
CA ALA A 356 25.91 9.69 -5.62
C ALA A 356 25.23 9.23 -6.92
N GLY A 357 24.01 8.68 -6.84
CA GLY A 357 23.20 8.33 -8.00
C GLY A 357 22.83 9.51 -8.88
N LEU A 358 22.46 10.64 -8.28
CA LEU A 358 22.23 11.90 -8.97
C LEU A 358 23.50 12.31 -9.75
N LEU A 359 24.66 12.35 -9.09
CA LEU A 359 25.94 12.68 -9.73
C LEU A 359 26.28 11.74 -10.90
N VAL A 360 26.02 10.43 -10.74
CA VAL A 360 26.23 9.44 -11.81
C VAL A 360 25.33 9.71 -13.01
N ILE A 361 24.06 10.07 -12.80
CA ILE A 361 23.13 10.39 -13.89
C ILE A 361 23.56 11.69 -14.60
N LEU A 362 23.97 12.70 -13.84
CA LEU A 362 24.47 13.97 -14.38
C LEU A 362 25.73 13.74 -15.24
N ALA A 363 26.69 12.99 -14.71
CA ALA A 363 27.95 12.68 -15.41
C ALA A 363 27.71 11.85 -16.69
N LYS A 364 26.84 10.83 -16.64
CA LYS A 364 26.54 9.96 -17.78
C LYS A 364 25.49 10.55 -18.74
N ARG A 365 24.85 11.65 -18.36
CA ARG A 365 23.70 12.29 -19.05
C ARG A 365 22.61 11.29 -19.47
N ARG A 366 22.42 10.23 -18.68
CA ARG A 366 21.47 9.14 -18.95
C ARG A 366 20.75 8.77 -17.68
N GLY A 367 19.41 8.75 -17.75
CA GLY A 367 18.56 8.41 -16.62
C GLY A 367 17.84 9.58 -15.96
N TRP A 368 17.79 10.75 -16.61
CA TRP A 368 17.12 11.97 -16.12
C TRP A 368 15.70 11.78 -15.60
N TRP A 369 14.95 10.83 -16.16
CA TRP A 369 13.61 10.50 -15.70
C TRP A 369 13.57 10.04 -14.23
N MET A 370 14.64 9.41 -13.72
CA MET A 370 14.75 8.99 -12.32
C MET A 370 14.90 10.20 -11.40
N ILE A 371 15.69 11.20 -11.81
CA ILE A 371 15.80 12.49 -11.10
C ILE A 371 14.46 13.21 -11.13
N GLY A 372 13.82 13.29 -12.30
CA GLY A 372 12.49 13.91 -12.44
C GLY A 372 11.44 13.22 -11.57
N SER A 373 11.47 11.89 -11.46
CA SER A 373 10.51 11.16 -10.62
C SER A 373 10.77 11.36 -9.13
N MET A 374 12.04 11.44 -8.71
CA MET A 374 12.41 11.86 -7.36
C MET A 374 11.95 13.30 -7.06
N ALA A 375 12.12 14.21 -8.02
CA ALA A 375 11.65 15.60 -7.87
C ALA A 375 10.13 15.68 -7.74
N VAL A 376 9.38 14.85 -8.47
CA VAL A 376 7.91 14.73 -8.31
C VAL A 376 7.58 14.18 -6.92
N ALA A 377 8.18 13.07 -6.49
CA ALA A 377 7.90 12.48 -5.18
C ALA A 377 8.21 13.44 -4.03
N GLY A 378 9.39 14.06 -4.04
CA GLY A 378 9.79 15.06 -3.05
C GLY A 378 8.95 16.34 -3.12
N GLY A 379 8.64 16.82 -4.32
CA GLY A 379 7.82 18.01 -4.53
C GLY A 379 6.39 17.85 -4.01
N LEU A 380 5.76 16.70 -4.28
CA LEU A 380 4.43 16.39 -3.75
C LEU A 380 4.44 16.34 -2.20
N TYR A 381 5.46 15.72 -1.59
CA TYR A 381 5.63 15.75 -0.14
C TYR A 381 5.80 17.19 0.40
N VAL A 382 6.65 18.00 -0.25
CA VAL A 382 6.86 19.41 0.16
C VAL A 382 5.55 20.18 0.08
N VAL A 383 4.74 19.99 -0.96
CA VAL A 383 3.41 20.60 -1.08
C VAL A 383 2.51 20.20 0.10
N ALA A 384 2.48 18.93 0.49
CA ALA A 384 1.66 18.50 1.63
C ALA A 384 2.15 19.03 2.97
N ALA A 385 3.46 19.09 3.17
CA ALA A 385 4.08 19.47 4.43
C ALA A 385 4.12 21.00 4.64
N TYR A 386 4.21 21.79 3.57
CA TYR A 386 4.44 23.24 3.63
C TYR A 386 3.30 24.09 3.05
N LEU A 387 2.75 23.75 1.87
CA LEU A 387 1.85 24.66 1.15
C LEU A 387 0.51 24.81 1.91
N PRO A 388 0.02 26.03 2.17
CA PRO A 388 -1.29 26.26 2.81
C PRO A 388 -2.47 25.60 2.09
N THR A 389 -3.53 25.34 2.86
CA THR A 389 -4.82 24.86 2.33
C THR A 389 -5.35 25.82 1.27
N GLY A 390 -5.81 25.28 0.14
CA GLY A 390 -6.32 26.07 -0.97
C GLY A 390 -6.35 25.31 -2.30
N PRO A 391 -6.88 25.93 -3.37
CA PRO A 391 -7.14 25.25 -4.64
C PRO A 391 -5.89 24.64 -5.29
N VAL A 392 -4.75 25.31 -5.18
CA VAL A 392 -3.47 24.80 -5.73
C VAL A 392 -3.03 23.54 -5.01
N ARG A 393 -3.10 23.54 -3.67
CA ARG A 393 -2.77 22.36 -2.85
C ARG A 393 -3.73 21.22 -3.16
N GLN A 394 -5.03 21.50 -3.19
CA GLN A 394 -6.04 20.51 -3.52
C GLN A 394 -5.82 19.92 -4.92
N PHE A 395 -5.52 20.74 -5.92
CA PHE A 395 -5.21 20.25 -7.27
C PHE A 395 -3.97 19.34 -7.28
N LEU A 396 -2.91 19.72 -6.58
CA LEU A 396 -1.64 18.98 -6.61
C LEU A 396 -1.66 17.69 -5.78
N ILE A 397 -2.38 17.66 -4.65
CA ILE A 397 -2.30 16.54 -3.69
C ILE A 397 -3.66 16.07 -3.15
N GLY A 398 -4.77 16.60 -3.66
CA GLY A 398 -6.12 16.26 -3.22
C GLY A 398 -6.49 14.79 -3.45
N SER A 399 -5.89 14.14 -4.46
CA SER A 399 -5.97 12.69 -4.66
C SER A 399 -5.54 11.92 -3.40
N TRP A 400 -4.51 12.41 -2.69
CA TRP A 400 -4.03 11.82 -1.43
C TRP A 400 -4.72 12.41 -0.20
N TYR A 401 -5.89 13.02 -0.39
CA TYR A 401 -6.68 13.64 0.67
C TYR A 401 -5.90 14.77 1.37
N GLN A 402 -4.90 15.32 0.67
CA GLN A 402 -3.92 16.26 1.18
C GLN A 402 -3.09 15.75 2.40
N ASP A 403 -3.00 14.43 2.59
CA ASP A 403 -2.30 13.79 3.72
C ASP A 403 -0.77 13.70 3.48
N PRO A 404 0.07 14.33 4.33
CA PRO A 404 1.51 14.28 4.17
C PRO A 404 2.11 12.87 4.39
N TYR A 405 1.48 11.99 5.16
CA TYR A 405 2.00 10.64 5.42
C TYR A 405 1.98 9.78 4.16
N ARG A 406 0.90 9.89 3.37
CA ARG A 406 0.75 9.18 2.10
C ARG A 406 1.78 9.59 1.07
N LEU A 407 2.17 10.87 1.05
CA LEU A 407 3.19 11.37 0.12
C LEU A 407 4.60 11.09 0.63
N ALA A 408 4.83 11.17 1.94
CA ALA A 408 6.10 10.77 2.55
C ALA A 408 6.42 9.30 2.23
N GLY A 409 5.42 8.41 2.24
CA GLY A 409 5.59 7.00 1.89
C GLY A 409 6.07 6.72 0.45
N LEU A 410 5.93 7.68 -0.47
CA LEU A 410 6.36 7.53 -1.86
C LEU A 410 7.82 7.94 -2.12
N VAL A 411 8.39 8.81 -1.28
CA VAL A 411 9.77 9.30 -1.44
C VAL A 411 10.81 8.17 -1.42
N PRO A 412 10.75 7.18 -0.50
CA PRO A 412 11.72 6.07 -0.45
C PRO A 412 11.90 5.34 -1.77
N LEU A 413 10.84 5.21 -2.57
CA LEU A 413 10.88 4.48 -3.84
C LEU A 413 11.99 5.00 -4.76
N PHE A 414 12.03 6.31 -5.00
CA PHE A 414 13.05 6.91 -5.88
C PHE A 414 14.37 7.18 -5.17
N THR A 415 14.38 7.33 -3.84
CA THR A 415 15.62 7.30 -3.05
C THR A 415 16.34 5.96 -3.23
N ILE A 416 15.63 4.83 -3.17
CA ILE A 416 16.19 3.48 -3.41
C ILE A 416 16.73 3.38 -4.84
N VAL A 417 15.94 3.80 -5.84
CA VAL A 417 16.36 3.76 -7.25
C VAL A 417 17.66 4.56 -7.46
N LEU A 418 17.71 5.80 -6.98
CA LEU A 418 18.89 6.65 -7.09
C LEU A 418 20.08 6.06 -6.33
N ALA A 419 19.87 5.54 -5.11
CA ALA A 419 20.93 4.91 -4.34
C ALA A 419 21.54 3.71 -5.08
N CYS A 420 20.71 2.88 -5.71
CA CYS A 420 21.16 1.77 -6.53
C CYS A 420 21.93 2.23 -7.76
N VAL A 421 21.53 3.34 -8.40
CA VAL A 421 22.30 3.97 -9.50
C VAL A 421 23.66 4.47 -9.00
N GLY A 422 23.73 5.05 -7.80
CA GLY A 422 24.95 5.53 -7.17
C GLY A 422 25.94 4.40 -6.93
N VAL A 423 25.49 3.32 -6.31
CA VAL A 423 26.31 2.12 -6.08
C VAL A 423 26.73 1.47 -7.40
N ASP A 424 25.83 1.38 -8.39
CA ASP A 424 26.15 0.88 -9.73
C ASP A 424 27.24 1.70 -10.42
N GLY A 425 27.15 3.03 -10.29
CA GLY A 425 28.11 3.97 -10.83
C GLY A 425 29.48 3.85 -10.17
N ALA A 426 29.52 3.82 -8.83
CA ALA A 426 30.75 3.65 -8.06
C ALA A 426 31.44 2.31 -8.37
N ALA A 427 30.69 1.20 -8.41
CA ALA A 427 31.23 -0.10 -8.77
C ALA A 427 31.77 -0.14 -10.21
N SER A 428 31.07 0.51 -11.14
CA SER A 428 31.53 0.63 -12.53
C SER A 428 32.82 1.47 -12.64
N ALA A 429 32.91 2.57 -11.88
CA ALA A 429 34.09 3.43 -11.86
C ALA A 429 35.30 2.71 -11.25
N LEU A 430 35.12 2.00 -10.13
CA LEU A 430 36.14 1.17 -9.51
C LEU A 430 36.64 0.09 -10.46
N THR A 431 35.72 -0.60 -11.14
CA THR A 431 36.08 -1.62 -12.15
C THR A 431 36.89 -1.01 -13.30
N ALA A 432 36.53 0.19 -13.76
CA ALA A 432 37.27 0.89 -14.79
C ALA A 432 38.67 1.31 -14.31
N ALA A 433 38.81 1.79 -13.07
CA ALA A 433 40.09 2.15 -12.46
C ALA A 433 41.01 0.93 -12.31
N ILE A 434 40.48 -0.20 -11.81
CA ILE A 434 41.23 -1.46 -11.71
C ILE A 434 41.71 -1.91 -13.10
N ARG A 435 40.85 -1.86 -14.12
CA ARG A 435 41.23 -2.21 -15.50
C ARG A 435 42.30 -1.28 -16.06
N TRP A 436 42.21 0.02 -15.79
CA TRP A 436 43.21 0.99 -16.21
C TRP A 436 44.57 0.76 -15.54
N LEU A 437 44.59 0.43 -14.25
CA LEU A 437 45.82 0.04 -13.53
C LEU A 437 46.38 -1.29 -14.06
N ALA A 438 45.52 -2.28 -14.25
CA ALA A 438 45.91 -3.59 -14.79
C ALA A 438 46.44 -3.51 -16.23
N ALA A 439 45.96 -2.55 -17.04
CA ALA A 439 46.50 -2.29 -18.38
C ALA A 439 47.98 -1.90 -18.38
N ARG A 440 48.54 -1.52 -17.22
CA ARG A 440 49.97 -1.23 -17.02
C ARG A 440 50.79 -2.45 -16.55
N THR A 441 50.16 -3.63 -16.45
CA THR A 441 50.78 -4.88 -16.00
C THR A 441 50.69 -5.96 -17.09
N SER A 442 51.30 -7.14 -16.86
CA SER A 442 51.45 -8.20 -17.86
C SER A 442 50.14 -8.66 -18.54
N HIS A 443 50.23 -9.09 -19.80
CA HIS A 443 49.10 -9.52 -20.64
C HIS A 443 48.22 -10.63 -20.02
N ARG A 444 48.83 -11.54 -19.23
CA ARG A 444 48.10 -12.61 -18.52
C ARG A 444 47.16 -12.09 -17.43
N PHE A 445 47.56 -11.03 -16.73
CA PHE A 445 46.71 -10.40 -15.72
C PHE A 445 45.53 -9.67 -16.37
N GLN A 446 45.73 -9.11 -17.57
CA GLN A 446 44.69 -8.45 -18.35
C GLN A 446 43.59 -9.43 -18.81
N GLU A 447 43.95 -10.59 -19.36
CA GLU A 447 42.96 -11.59 -19.81
C GLU A 447 42.11 -12.12 -18.66
N ALA A 448 42.72 -12.43 -17.50
CA ALA A 448 42.01 -12.93 -16.32
C ALA A 448 41.00 -11.91 -15.74
N LEU A 449 41.28 -10.62 -15.86
CA LEU A 449 40.41 -9.52 -15.39
C LEU A 449 39.30 -9.14 -16.36
N VAL A 450 39.54 -9.29 -17.67
CA VAL A 450 38.58 -8.91 -18.72
C VAL A 450 37.60 -10.05 -19.00
N HIS A 451 38.06 -11.29 -18.96
CA HIS A 451 37.26 -12.50 -19.17
C HIS A 451 37.39 -13.50 -18.02
N PRO A 452 37.04 -13.11 -16.77
CA PRO A 452 37.05 -14.05 -15.67
C PRO A 452 36.11 -15.21 -15.95
N ALA A 453 36.57 -16.42 -15.64
CA ALA A 453 35.76 -17.63 -15.72
C ALA A 453 34.42 -17.43 -15.00
N THR A 454 33.37 -18.09 -15.49
CA THR A 454 32.01 -17.99 -14.93
C THR A 454 31.97 -18.28 -13.43
N THR A 455 32.80 -19.22 -12.97
CA THR A 455 33.00 -19.58 -11.56
C THR A 455 33.58 -18.44 -10.73
N VAL A 456 34.63 -17.76 -11.22
CA VAL A 456 35.25 -16.60 -10.55
C VAL A 456 34.26 -15.43 -10.46
N ARG A 457 33.48 -15.19 -11.52
CA ARG A 457 32.42 -14.18 -11.51
C ARG A 457 31.32 -14.49 -10.50
N ALA A 458 30.95 -15.77 -10.39
CA ALA A 458 29.95 -16.21 -9.44
C ALA A 458 30.44 -16.10 -7.99
N ALA A 459 31.67 -16.55 -7.72
CA ALA A 459 32.31 -16.42 -6.40
C ALA A 459 32.46 -14.95 -5.99
N GLY A 460 32.95 -14.08 -6.88
CA GLY A 460 33.04 -12.65 -6.63
C GLY A 460 31.67 -11.99 -6.41
N GLY A 461 30.63 -12.43 -7.13
CA GLY A 461 29.25 -11.99 -6.91
C GLY A 461 28.72 -12.41 -5.53
N LEU A 462 28.94 -13.66 -5.12
CA LEU A 462 28.55 -14.16 -3.80
C LEU A 462 29.31 -13.45 -2.68
N LEU A 463 30.62 -13.23 -2.83
CA LEU A 463 31.42 -12.47 -1.89
C LEU A 463 30.91 -11.02 -1.77
N ALA A 464 30.62 -10.37 -2.91
CA ALA A 464 30.05 -9.03 -2.90
C ALA A 464 28.69 -8.99 -2.19
N LEU A 465 27.82 -9.97 -2.42
CA LEU A 465 26.55 -10.11 -1.69
C LEU A 465 26.80 -10.18 -0.18
N VAL A 466 27.69 -11.07 0.27
CA VAL A 466 27.98 -11.28 1.70
C VAL A 466 28.59 -10.03 2.34
N VAL A 467 29.60 -9.43 1.72
CA VAL A 467 30.30 -8.24 2.24
C VAL A 467 29.37 -7.02 2.26
N VAL A 468 28.61 -6.81 1.19
CA VAL A 468 27.66 -5.69 1.13
C VAL A 468 26.56 -5.88 2.17
N ALA A 469 26.02 -7.08 2.33
CA ALA A 469 25.01 -7.37 3.33
C ALA A 469 25.56 -7.18 4.76
N SER A 470 26.76 -7.70 5.05
CA SER A 470 27.37 -7.61 6.39
C SER A 470 27.68 -6.17 6.81
N VAL A 471 27.95 -5.27 5.87
CA VAL A 471 28.23 -3.85 6.16
C VAL A 471 26.98 -2.98 6.09
N LEU A 472 26.21 -3.08 5.00
CA LEU A 472 25.09 -2.16 4.77
C LEU A 472 23.86 -2.46 5.63
N VAL A 473 23.62 -3.72 6.03
CA VAL A 473 22.48 -4.01 6.92
C VAL A 473 22.67 -3.35 8.28
N PRO A 474 23.79 -3.57 9.03
CA PRO A 474 24.01 -2.89 10.30
C PRO A 474 24.04 -1.37 10.16
N LEU A 475 24.72 -0.85 9.12
CA LEU A 475 24.82 0.60 8.92
C LEU A 475 23.47 1.25 8.60
N SER A 476 22.64 0.60 7.78
CA SER A 476 21.29 1.06 7.47
C SER A 476 20.40 1.02 8.72
N MET A 477 20.47 -0.06 9.49
CA MET A 477 19.73 -0.18 10.75
C MET A 477 20.17 0.87 11.77
N GLN A 478 21.47 1.10 11.92
CA GLN A 478 22.01 2.12 12.81
C GLN A 478 21.65 3.53 12.36
N ALA A 479 21.69 3.82 11.05
CA ALA A 479 21.28 5.12 10.52
C ALA A 479 19.79 5.41 10.80
N ASN A 480 18.94 4.38 10.75
CA ASN A 480 17.49 4.52 10.85
C ASN A 480 16.90 4.13 12.22
N HIS A 481 17.72 3.65 13.17
CA HIS A 481 17.25 2.99 14.40
C HIS A 481 16.19 3.82 15.12
N LYS A 482 16.44 5.10 15.36
CA LYS A 482 15.51 5.97 16.10
C LYS A 482 14.13 6.07 15.46
N GLY A 483 14.06 6.29 14.14
CA GLY A 483 12.77 6.35 13.44
C GLY A 483 12.07 4.98 13.43
N LEU A 484 12.84 3.90 13.26
CA LEU A 484 12.33 2.53 13.33
C LEU A 484 11.86 2.15 14.74
N ASP A 485 12.52 2.61 15.78
CA ASP A 485 12.18 2.36 17.18
C ASP A 485 10.92 3.14 17.57
N GLU A 486 10.83 4.41 17.15
CA GLU A 486 9.66 5.26 17.35
C GLU A 486 8.40 4.66 16.68
N VAL A 487 8.49 4.25 15.40
CA VAL A 487 7.34 3.62 14.72
C VAL A 487 7.00 2.25 15.31
N SER A 488 8.02 1.44 15.67
CA SER A 488 7.79 0.13 16.30
C SER A 488 7.13 0.28 17.68
N ALA A 489 7.49 1.30 18.45
CA ALA A 489 6.85 1.60 19.72
C ALA A 489 5.39 2.01 19.52
N LYS A 490 5.10 2.86 18.53
CA LYS A 490 3.71 3.23 18.20
C LYS A 490 2.87 2.03 17.76
N ILE A 491 3.41 1.18 16.89
CA ILE A 491 2.75 -0.07 16.47
C ILE A 491 2.46 -0.93 17.71
N ARG A 492 3.45 -1.12 18.59
CA ARG A 492 3.29 -1.88 19.83
C ARG A 492 2.19 -1.34 20.73
N THR A 493 2.13 -0.03 20.88
CA THR A 493 1.06 0.61 21.67
C THR A 493 -0.31 0.42 21.01
N SER A 494 -0.43 0.55 19.68
CA SER A 494 -1.71 0.36 18.99
C SER A 494 -2.14 -1.09 18.84
N TRP A 495 -1.25 -2.08 18.98
CA TRP A 495 -1.59 -3.51 18.96
C TRP A 495 -1.76 -4.10 20.37
N SER A 496 -1.67 -3.28 21.43
CA SER A 496 -1.79 -3.74 22.81
C SER A 496 -3.24 -3.69 23.31
N TRP A 497 -3.56 -4.64 24.20
CA TRP A 497 -4.87 -4.76 24.86
C TRP A 497 -4.91 -4.16 26.26
N THR A 498 -3.75 -3.70 26.77
CA THR A 498 -3.60 -3.23 28.15
C THR A 498 -2.92 -1.85 28.16
N PRO A 499 -3.66 -0.75 28.41
CA PRO A 499 -5.10 -0.69 28.71
C PRO A 499 -6.05 -0.90 27.51
N GLY A 500 -5.52 -1.04 26.29
CA GLY A 500 -6.28 -0.98 25.03
C GLY A 500 -6.39 0.46 24.54
N TRP A 501 -6.20 0.71 23.25
CA TRP A 501 -6.38 2.06 22.66
C TRP A 501 -7.83 2.30 22.26
N VAL A 502 -8.56 1.24 21.92
CA VAL A 502 -9.98 1.26 21.54
C VAL A 502 -10.75 0.21 22.30
N VAL A 503 -10.25 -1.02 22.28
CA VAL A 503 -10.89 -2.20 22.89
C VAL A 503 -9.97 -2.77 23.96
N SER A 504 -10.49 -2.87 25.18
CA SER A 504 -9.80 -3.52 26.30
C SER A 504 -9.88 -5.05 26.23
N ALA A 505 -9.02 -5.74 27.00
CA ALA A 505 -9.07 -7.19 27.07
C ALA A 505 -10.42 -7.74 27.58
N ASP A 506 -11.11 -7.03 28.47
CA ASP A 506 -12.42 -7.42 28.99
C ASP A 506 -13.53 -7.21 27.95
N GLU A 507 -13.51 -6.09 27.23
CA GLU A 507 -14.44 -5.83 26.11
C GLU A 507 -14.29 -6.89 25.01
N TYR A 508 -13.05 -7.23 24.65
CA TYR A 508 -12.79 -8.29 23.66
C TYR A 508 -13.33 -9.66 24.12
N LYS A 509 -13.10 -10.04 25.38
CA LYS A 509 -13.64 -11.29 25.95
C LYS A 509 -15.16 -11.34 25.96
N LEU A 510 -15.83 -10.20 26.17
CA LEU A 510 -17.29 -10.10 26.05
C LEU A 510 -17.72 -10.27 24.59
N MET A 511 -17.05 -9.58 23.66
CA MET A 511 -17.34 -9.70 22.22
C MET A 511 -17.24 -11.14 21.72
N GLN A 512 -16.23 -11.89 22.16
CA GLN A 512 -15.99 -13.28 21.73
C GLN A 512 -17.13 -14.25 22.03
N ARG A 513 -18.05 -13.92 22.95
CA ARG A 513 -19.15 -14.79 23.38
C ARG A 513 -20.54 -14.20 23.17
N LEU A 514 -20.65 -13.08 22.44
CA LEU A 514 -21.94 -12.45 22.10
C LEU A 514 -22.87 -13.38 21.35
N ASP A 515 -22.34 -14.40 20.69
CA ASP A 515 -23.12 -15.38 19.96
C ASP A 515 -24.01 -16.25 20.85
N LYS A 516 -23.69 -16.38 22.14
CA LYS A 516 -24.49 -17.09 23.15
C LYS A 516 -25.78 -16.35 23.52
N ASP A 517 -25.73 -15.02 23.59
CA ASP A 517 -26.83 -14.19 24.10
C ASP A 517 -27.59 -13.44 23.01
N VAL A 518 -26.91 -13.08 21.92
CA VAL A 518 -27.45 -12.28 20.81
C VAL A 518 -27.79 -13.18 19.63
N PRO A 519 -29.05 -13.25 19.18
CA PRO A 519 -29.44 -13.96 17.97
C PRO A 519 -28.78 -13.38 16.71
N ALA A 520 -28.55 -14.23 15.68
CA ALA A 520 -27.87 -13.83 14.45
C ALA A 520 -28.60 -12.74 13.63
N ASP A 521 -29.92 -12.64 13.75
CA ASP A 521 -30.73 -11.65 13.07
C ASP A 521 -30.80 -10.32 13.85
N ALA A 522 -30.50 -10.31 15.16
CA ALA A 522 -30.52 -9.12 16.00
C ALA A 522 -29.41 -8.12 15.63
N VAL A 523 -29.69 -6.84 15.83
CA VAL A 523 -28.70 -5.76 15.76
C VAL A 523 -28.37 -5.29 17.18
N ILE A 524 -27.08 -5.08 17.42
CA ILE A 524 -26.55 -4.52 18.66
C ILE A 524 -26.35 -3.01 18.45
N GLY A 525 -26.98 -2.18 19.28
CA GLY A 525 -26.70 -0.76 19.40
C GLY A 525 -25.31 -0.55 19.97
N VAL A 526 -24.46 0.17 19.25
CA VAL A 526 -23.07 0.41 19.63
C VAL A 526 -22.69 1.87 19.44
N ASP A 527 -21.77 2.36 20.26
CA ASP A 527 -21.01 3.56 19.99
C ASP A 527 -19.75 3.17 19.17
N PRO A 528 -19.56 3.66 17.94
CA PRO A 528 -18.38 3.33 17.16
C PRO A 528 -17.09 3.93 17.72
N PHE A 529 -17.15 4.98 18.56
CA PHE A 529 -15.99 5.71 19.07
C PHE A 529 -15.31 5.02 20.26
N ASN A 530 -16.00 4.11 20.96
CA ASN A 530 -15.45 3.30 22.05
C ASN A 530 -15.13 1.85 21.63
N GLY A 531 -15.14 1.56 20.33
CA GLY A 531 -14.81 0.22 19.82
C GLY A 531 -15.98 -0.73 19.66
N GLY A 532 -17.20 -0.37 20.06
CA GLY A 532 -18.39 -1.23 19.93
C GLY A 532 -18.61 -1.81 18.53
N SER A 533 -18.26 -1.07 17.48
CA SER A 533 -18.35 -1.54 16.08
C SER A 533 -17.52 -2.80 15.79
N LEU A 534 -16.46 -3.08 16.55
CA LEU A 534 -15.63 -4.27 16.36
C LEU A 534 -16.32 -5.57 16.83
N ALA A 535 -17.45 -5.47 17.54
CA ALA A 535 -18.26 -6.63 17.88
C ALA A 535 -18.65 -7.44 16.63
N TYR A 536 -18.84 -6.79 15.48
CA TYR A 536 -19.09 -7.48 14.22
C TYR A 536 -17.89 -8.31 13.75
N ALA A 537 -16.71 -7.70 13.63
CA ALA A 537 -15.48 -8.41 13.27
C ALA A 537 -15.17 -9.61 14.18
N VAL A 538 -15.41 -9.46 15.50
CA VAL A 538 -15.12 -10.50 16.50
C VAL A 538 -16.15 -11.63 16.48
N SER A 539 -17.45 -11.30 16.51
CA SER A 539 -18.53 -12.27 16.78
C SER A 539 -19.40 -12.62 15.57
N GLY A 540 -19.37 -11.80 14.51
CA GLY A 540 -20.34 -11.86 13.42
C GLY A 540 -21.74 -11.36 13.77
N ARG A 541 -21.95 -10.78 14.95
CA ARG A 541 -23.23 -10.16 15.31
C ARG A 541 -23.35 -8.77 14.71
N LYS A 542 -24.49 -8.49 14.10
CA LYS A 542 -24.76 -7.22 13.41
C LYS A 542 -24.76 -6.07 14.42
N VAL A 543 -24.21 -4.94 13.99
CA VAL A 543 -24.12 -3.72 14.80
C VAL A 543 -24.85 -2.57 14.13
N SER A 544 -25.31 -1.59 14.90
CA SER A 544 -26.00 -0.40 14.39
C SER A 544 -25.12 0.45 13.49
N GLN A 545 -23.80 0.44 13.75
CA GLN A 545 -22.78 1.11 12.95
C GLN A 545 -21.50 0.28 12.89
N TYR A 546 -20.98 0.08 11.68
CA TYR A 546 -19.77 -0.71 11.42
C TYR A 546 -18.48 0.13 11.39
N HIS A 547 -18.59 1.45 11.47
CA HIS A 547 -17.46 2.38 11.48
C HIS A 547 -17.86 3.73 12.09
N LEU A 548 -16.87 4.57 12.42
CA LEU A 548 -17.07 5.92 13.00
C LEU A 548 -17.67 6.91 12.00
N THR A 549 -17.46 6.66 10.70
CA THR A 549 -17.97 7.48 9.61
C THR A 549 -18.63 6.60 8.55
N PRO A 550 -19.70 7.06 7.88
CA PRO A 550 -20.39 8.36 8.07
C PRO A 550 -21.17 8.45 9.39
N ALA A 551 -21.76 9.62 9.64
CA ALA A 551 -22.63 9.84 10.80
C ALA A 551 -23.84 8.86 10.78
N PRO A 552 -24.38 8.50 11.96
CA PRO A 552 -25.54 7.61 12.05
C PRO A 552 -26.74 8.14 11.27
N SER A 553 -27.52 7.22 10.71
CA SER A 553 -28.83 7.55 10.13
C SER A 553 -29.75 8.19 11.18
N ALA A 554 -30.73 8.99 10.75
CA ALA A 554 -31.64 9.66 11.69
C ALA A 554 -32.35 8.70 12.66
N SER A 555 -32.69 7.48 12.22
CA SER A 555 -33.28 6.46 13.08
C SER A 555 -32.29 5.91 14.10
N VAL A 556 -31.04 5.63 13.71
CA VAL A 556 -30.01 5.17 14.65
C VAL A 556 -29.66 6.28 15.64
N SER A 557 -29.56 7.53 15.17
CA SER A 557 -29.35 8.70 16.03
C SER A 557 -30.44 8.88 17.09
N LEU A 558 -31.71 8.67 16.72
CA LEU A 558 -32.83 8.74 17.66
C LEU A 558 -32.71 7.65 18.74
N VAL A 559 -32.40 6.42 18.34
CA VAL A 559 -32.20 5.29 19.27
C VAL A 559 -31.00 5.52 20.18
N ALA A 560 -29.87 5.94 19.61
CA ALA A 560 -28.64 6.25 20.34
C ALA A 560 -28.83 7.37 21.38
N LYS A 561 -29.75 8.30 21.12
CA LYS A 561 -30.06 9.40 22.02
C LYS A 561 -31.00 8.97 23.16
N ASP A 562 -32.12 8.33 22.82
CA ASP A 562 -33.28 8.27 23.73
C ASP A 562 -33.66 6.85 24.19
N LEU A 563 -32.99 5.77 23.72
CA LEU A 563 -33.43 4.39 24.00
C LEU A 563 -33.50 4.06 25.50
N ALA A 564 -32.56 4.55 26.31
CA ALA A 564 -32.48 4.21 27.73
C ALA A 564 -33.61 4.80 28.58
N THR A 565 -34.31 5.81 28.07
CA THR A 565 -35.43 6.51 28.74
C THR A 565 -36.73 6.43 27.93
N ALA A 566 -36.76 5.60 26.89
CA ALA A 566 -37.91 5.48 26.00
C ALA A 566 -39.12 4.83 26.71
N ALA A 567 -40.33 5.28 26.35
CA ALA A 567 -41.55 4.60 26.76
C ALA A 567 -42.00 3.58 25.69
N PRO A 568 -42.69 2.48 26.07
CA PRO A 568 -43.32 1.58 25.11
C PRO A 568 -44.18 2.34 24.09
N GLY A 569 -44.08 2.00 22.81
CA GLY A 569 -44.82 2.68 21.74
C GLY A 569 -44.29 4.07 21.35
N SER A 570 -43.17 4.54 21.92
CA SER A 570 -42.50 5.77 21.48
C SER A 570 -41.95 5.68 20.05
N ALA A 571 -41.60 6.82 19.46
CA ALA A 571 -40.91 6.87 18.17
C ALA A 571 -39.55 6.13 18.24
N THR A 572 -38.87 6.19 19.37
CA THR A 572 -37.60 5.51 19.64
C THR A 572 -37.77 3.99 19.63
N CYS A 573 -38.77 3.44 20.33
CA CYS A 573 -39.05 1.99 20.29
C CYS A 573 -39.42 1.51 18.87
N ARG A 574 -40.23 2.28 18.12
CA ARG A 574 -40.52 1.95 16.71
C ARG A 574 -39.26 1.98 15.83
N ALA A 575 -38.37 2.94 16.05
CA ALA A 575 -37.11 3.03 15.32
C ALA A 575 -36.17 1.86 15.67
N ALA A 576 -36.05 1.50 16.95
CA ALA A 576 -35.29 0.35 17.41
C ALA A 576 -35.83 -0.96 16.80
N ALA A 577 -37.15 -1.17 16.84
CA ALA A 577 -37.79 -2.33 16.24
C ALA A 577 -37.57 -2.39 14.72
N LYS A 578 -37.72 -1.26 14.00
CA LYS A 578 -37.48 -1.20 12.54
C LYS A 578 -36.02 -1.50 12.18
N ALA A 579 -35.08 -1.05 12.99
CA ALA A 579 -33.65 -1.32 12.81
C ALA A 579 -33.21 -2.68 13.40
N ASN A 580 -34.14 -3.45 13.97
CA ASN A 580 -33.91 -4.68 14.72
C ASN A 580 -32.87 -4.54 15.85
N ILE A 581 -32.75 -3.35 16.45
CA ILE A 581 -31.88 -3.09 17.59
C ILE A 581 -32.52 -3.70 18.83
N ARG A 582 -32.03 -4.88 19.24
CA ARG A 582 -32.56 -5.66 20.37
C ARG A 582 -31.59 -5.76 21.54
N TYR A 583 -30.34 -5.35 21.33
CA TYR A 583 -29.29 -5.36 22.34
C TYR A 583 -28.47 -4.08 22.28
N VAL A 584 -27.76 -3.74 23.35
CA VAL A 584 -26.86 -2.59 23.43
C VAL A 584 -25.56 -3.02 24.10
N LEU A 585 -24.42 -2.64 23.53
CA LEU A 585 -23.11 -2.78 24.17
C LEU A 585 -22.69 -1.47 24.82
N ASP A 586 -22.35 -1.54 26.10
CA ASP A 586 -21.82 -0.44 26.89
C ASP A 586 -20.38 -0.74 27.30
N PHE A 587 -19.45 -0.06 26.64
CA PHE A 587 -18.01 -0.07 26.96
C PHE A 587 -17.56 1.22 27.65
N GLY A 588 -18.51 2.04 28.11
CA GLY A 588 -18.21 3.31 28.74
C GLY A 588 -17.70 4.36 27.76
N SER A 589 -17.05 5.38 28.33
CA SER A 589 -16.71 6.64 27.65
C SER A 589 -15.22 6.80 27.35
N PHE A 590 -14.48 5.70 27.30
CA PHE A 590 -13.11 5.73 26.80
C PHE A 590 -13.15 5.74 25.26
N TYR A 591 -12.94 6.92 24.69
CA TYR A 591 -12.99 7.11 23.24
C TYR A 591 -11.59 7.17 22.66
N MET A 592 -11.42 6.48 21.54
CA MET A 592 -10.19 6.45 20.76
C MET A 592 -9.66 7.84 20.40
N LEU A 593 -10.58 8.73 20.03
CA LEU A 593 -10.35 10.13 19.67
C LEU A 593 -11.45 10.96 20.31
N GLN A 594 -11.09 12.11 20.88
CA GLN A 594 -12.04 13.02 21.55
C GLN A 594 -12.83 13.87 20.55
N PHE A 595 -13.51 13.20 19.62
CA PHE A 595 -14.41 13.87 18.68
C PHE A 595 -15.72 14.24 19.38
N PRO A 596 -16.28 15.45 19.17
CA PRO A 596 -17.59 15.82 19.71
C PRO A 596 -18.69 14.81 19.37
N GLN A 597 -18.58 14.18 18.19
CA GLN A 597 -19.47 13.15 17.68
C GLN A 597 -19.56 11.90 18.59
N ALA A 598 -18.53 11.60 19.38
CA ALA A 598 -18.57 10.49 20.34
C ALA A 598 -19.66 10.68 21.41
N ARG A 599 -20.13 11.91 21.63
CA ARG A 599 -21.18 12.20 22.62
C ARG A 599 -22.61 12.02 22.07
N MET A 600 -22.75 11.54 20.84
CA MET A 600 -24.07 11.34 20.19
C MET A 600 -24.77 10.03 20.60
N TYR A 601 -24.17 9.23 21.50
CA TYR A 601 -24.66 7.90 21.91
C TYR A 601 -24.97 7.77 23.42
N PRO A 602 -25.64 8.75 24.07
CA PRO A 602 -25.82 8.73 25.52
C PRO A 602 -26.65 7.53 26.03
N SER A 603 -27.49 6.91 25.20
CA SER A 603 -28.24 5.70 25.58
C SER A 603 -27.44 4.40 25.43
N PHE A 604 -26.23 4.45 24.89
CA PHE A 604 -25.35 3.27 24.72
C PHE A 604 -24.13 3.29 25.64
N VAL A 605 -23.95 4.35 26.43
CA VAL A 605 -22.73 4.58 27.21
C VAL A 605 -23.08 4.87 28.66
N ASN A 606 -22.37 4.22 29.60
CA ASN A 606 -22.54 4.39 31.05
C ASN A 606 -23.99 4.24 31.49
N ILE A 607 -24.65 3.18 31.02
CA ILE A 607 -26.06 2.91 31.20
C ILE A 607 -26.32 2.64 32.70
N LYS A 608 -27.23 3.42 33.28
CA LYS A 608 -27.73 3.28 34.65
C LYS A 608 -29.01 2.45 34.67
N ASP A 609 -29.63 2.30 35.85
CA ASP A 609 -30.93 1.63 35.98
C ASP A 609 -31.94 2.22 34.98
N SER A 610 -32.42 1.36 34.07
CA SER A 610 -33.29 1.70 32.94
C SER A 610 -34.43 0.69 32.88
N SER A 611 -35.66 1.16 32.72
CA SER A 611 -36.83 0.29 32.53
C SER A 611 -36.87 -0.37 31.15
N THR A 612 -36.07 0.12 30.19
CA THR A 612 -36.02 -0.38 28.81
C THR A 612 -34.89 -1.35 28.54
N LEU A 613 -33.84 -1.35 29.37
CA LEU A 613 -32.62 -2.13 29.15
C LEU A 613 -32.33 -3.04 30.34
N LYS A 614 -32.25 -4.35 30.10
CA LYS A 614 -31.92 -5.36 31.11
C LYS A 614 -30.52 -5.90 30.87
N LEU A 615 -29.66 -5.86 31.87
CA LEU A 615 -28.32 -6.46 31.82
C LEU A 615 -28.44 -7.98 31.61
N VAL A 616 -27.67 -8.53 30.65
CA VAL A 616 -27.68 -9.97 30.33
C VAL A 616 -26.30 -10.63 30.38
N ASP A 617 -25.22 -9.92 30.07
CA ASP A 617 -23.84 -10.40 30.25
C ASP A 617 -22.92 -9.23 30.64
N GLN A 618 -21.82 -9.54 31.31
CA GLN A 618 -20.82 -8.59 31.76
C GLN A 618 -19.42 -9.22 31.81
N GLN A 619 -18.40 -8.45 31.44
CA GLN A 619 -16.99 -8.77 31.65
C GLN A 619 -16.28 -7.53 32.18
N GLY A 620 -15.82 -7.56 33.43
CA GLY A 620 -15.23 -6.37 34.06
C GLY A 620 -16.21 -5.18 33.98
N ALA A 621 -15.79 -4.10 33.31
CA ALA A 621 -16.65 -2.92 33.07
C ALA A 621 -17.52 -3.01 31.81
N ALA A 622 -17.23 -3.94 30.89
CA ALA A 622 -17.97 -4.11 29.64
C ALA A 622 -19.30 -4.82 29.89
N LYS A 623 -20.40 -4.30 29.34
CA LYS A 623 -21.75 -4.81 29.58
C LYS A 623 -22.54 -5.01 28.31
N LEU A 624 -23.38 -6.05 28.29
CA LEU A 624 -24.37 -6.30 27.27
C LEU A 624 -25.77 -6.17 27.88
N TYR A 625 -26.61 -5.33 27.29
CA TYR A 625 -28.00 -5.15 27.68
C TYR A 625 -28.94 -5.66 26.59
N LYS A 626 -30.07 -6.24 27.01
CA LYS A 626 -31.21 -6.60 26.16
C LYS A 626 -32.30 -5.53 26.26
N VAL A 627 -32.87 -5.14 25.12
CA VAL A 627 -34.03 -4.25 25.06
C VAL A 627 -35.27 -5.04 25.49
N VAL A 628 -35.96 -4.56 26.52
CA VAL A 628 -37.15 -5.22 27.12
C VAL A 628 -38.35 -4.29 27.33
N GLY A 629 -38.14 -2.96 27.36
CA GLY A 629 -39.22 -1.95 27.47
C GLY A 629 -39.69 -1.40 26.12
N CYS A 630 -39.21 -2.02 25.04
CA CYS A 630 -39.73 -1.99 23.70
C CYS A 630 -39.93 -3.48 23.30
#